data_AF-A0A2V9M8P2-F1
#
_entry.id   AF-A0A2V9M8P2-F1
#
_cell.length_a   1.000
_cell.length_b   1.000
_cell.length_c   1.000
_cell.angle_alpha   90.00
_cell.angle_beta   90.00
_cell.angle_gamma   90.00
#
_symmetry.space_group_name_H-M   'P 1'
#
loop_
_entity.id
_entity.type
_entity.pdbx_description
1 polymer ?
#
loop_
_entity_poly.entity_id
_entity_poly.type
_entity_poly.pdbx_seq_one_letter_code
_entity_poly.pdbx_strand_id
1 'polypeptide(L)' 'FLENAALQCGICTPGFIMAAKALLDKKPRATEAEIRQWCAGNLCRCTGYDKIVRAILAAEKSM' A
#
# COMPACT_ATOMS: atom_id res chain seq x y z
N PHE A 1 -7.69 1.79 -0.15
CA PHE A 1 -7.60 0.63 -1.06
C PHE A 1 -8.78 0.53 -2.02
N LEU A 2 -10.02 0.51 -1.53
CA LEU A 2 -11.23 0.39 -2.37
C LEU A 2 -11.33 1.54 -3.40
N GLU A 3 -11.28 2.79 -2.95
CA GLU A 3 -11.40 3.99 -3.79
C GLU A 3 -10.35 4.08 -4.91
N ASN A 4 -9.17 3.50 -4.67
CA ASN A 4 -8.04 3.53 -5.60
C ASN A 4 -7.96 2.29 -6.49
N ALA A 5 -8.93 1.38 -6.42
CA ALA A 5 -8.92 0.08 -7.12
C ALA A 5 -7.59 -0.68 -6.92
N ALA A 6 -7.08 -0.69 -5.68
CA ALA A 6 -5.78 -1.24 -5.30
C ALA A 6 -5.77 -2.78 -5.14
N LEU A 7 -6.79 -3.47 -5.64
CA LEU A 7 -6.88 -4.92 -5.65
C LEU A 7 -7.59 -5.42 -6.91
N GLN A 8 -7.30 -6.67 -7.28
CA GLN A 8 -8.06 -7.43 -8.28
C GLN A 8 -8.47 -8.77 -7.65
N CYS A 9 -7.63 -9.82 -7.76
CA CYS A 9 -7.94 -11.14 -7.17
C CYS A 9 -8.02 -11.16 -5.64
N GLY A 10 -7.48 -10.15 -4.96
CA GLY A 10 -7.59 -9.98 -3.51
C GLY A 10 -6.58 -10.77 -2.67
N ILE A 11 -5.93 -11.80 -3.21
CA ILE A 11 -5.05 -12.71 -2.44
C ILE A 11 -3.95 -11.95 -1.67
N CYS A 12 -3.26 -11.01 -2.32
CA CYS A 12 -2.16 -10.26 -1.69
C CYS A 12 -2.65 -9.09 -0.83
N THR A 13 -3.92 -8.70 -0.93
CA THR A 13 -4.45 -7.46 -0.33
C THR A 13 -4.27 -7.40 1.19
N PRO A 14 -4.52 -8.48 1.98
CA PRO A 14 -4.30 -8.44 3.42
C PRO A 14 -2.85 -8.13 3.79
N GLY A 15 -1.87 -8.71 3.07
CA GLY A 15 -0.45 -8.46 3.30
C GLY A 15 -0.07 -6.99 3.07
N PHE A 16 -0.56 -6.39 1.98
CA PHE A 16 -0.35 -4.97 1.71
C PHE A 16 -1.04 -4.05 2.72
N ILE A 17 -2.25 -4.38 3.18
CA ILE A 17 -2.95 -3.57 4.21
C ILE A 17 -2.14 -3.57 5.51
N MET A 18 -1.68 -4.74 5.97
CA MET A 18 -0.90 -4.85 7.20
C MET A 18 0.45 -4.16 7.09
N ALA A 19 1.15 -4.33 5.96
CA ALA A 19 2.43 -3.64 5.71
C ALA A 19 2.26 -2.12 5.68
N ALA A 20 1.22 -1.62 5.00
CA ALA A 20 0.90 -0.20 4.93
C ALA A 20 0.57 0.38 6.31
N LYS A 21 -0.28 -0.31 7.09
CA LYS A 21 -0.61 0.10 8.45
C LYS A 21 0.64 0.20 9.33
N ALA A 22 1.48 -0.84 9.32
CA ALA A 22 2.70 -0.86 10.11
C ALA A 22 3.67 0.28 9.72
N LEU A 23 3.75 0.60 8.42
CA LEU A 23 4.52 1.75 7.93
C LEU A 23 3.97 3.06 8.47
N LEU A 24 2.66 3.32 8.29
CA LEU A 24 2.05 4.60 8.65
C LEU A 24 1.97 4.82 10.15
N ASP A 25 1.82 3.76 10.96
CA ASP A 25 1.93 3.85 12.42
C ASP A 25 3.35 4.30 12.85
N LYS A 26 4.40 3.86 12.15
CA LYS A 26 5.80 4.22 12.46
C LYS A 26 6.24 5.53 11.81
N LYS A 27 5.76 5.81 10.61
CA LYS A 27 6.10 6.97 9.79
C LYS A 27 4.83 7.51 9.12
N PRO A 28 4.06 8.37 9.83
CA PRO A 28 2.80 8.91 9.32
C PRO A 28 2.92 9.81 8.09
N ARG A 29 4.14 10.21 7.70
CA ARG A 29 4.41 11.01 6.49
C ARG A 29 5.43 10.29 5.59
N ALA A 30 5.17 9.02 5.31
CA ALA A 30 6.04 8.20 4.47
C ALA A 30 5.99 8.71 3.01
N THR A 31 7.15 8.83 2.39
CA THR A 31 7.23 9.19 0.97
C THR A 31 6.88 8.01 0.07
N GLU A 32 6.57 8.27 -1.20
CA GLU A 32 6.29 7.19 -2.17
C GLU A 32 7.42 6.16 -2.25
N ALA A 33 8.68 6.62 -2.29
CA ALA A 33 9.85 5.75 -2.35
C ALA A 33 9.93 4.82 -1.13
N GLU A 34 9.60 5.33 0.05
CA GLU A 34 9.59 4.55 1.29
C GLU A 34 8.46 3.55 1.33
N ILE A 35 7.27 3.91 0.84
CA ILE A 35 6.14 2.99 0.69
C ILE A 35 6.54 1.82 -0.23
N ARG A 36 7.14 2.12 -1.39
CA ARG A 36 7.58 1.09 -2.34
C ARG A 36 8.62 0.16 -1.72
N GLN A 37 9.63 0.73 -1.05
CA GLN A 37 10.67 -0.06 -0.42
C GLN A 37 10.12 -0.92 0.73
N TRP A 38 9.26 -0.35 1.58
CA TRP A 38 8.66 -1.05 2.70
C TRP A 38 7.75 -2.20 2.24
N CYS A 39 7.00 -2.00 1.16
CA CYS A 39 6.10 -3.00 0.61
C CYS A 39 6.77 -3.99 -0.35
N ALA A 40 8.07 -3.90 -0.61
CA ALA A 40 8.78 -4.74 -1.60
C ALA A 40 8.71 -6.25 -1.31
N GLY A 41 8.49 -6.65 -0.05
CA GLY A 41 8.28 -8.05 0.34
C GLY A 41 6.87 -8.59 0.07
N ASN A 42 5.92 -7.74 -0.33
CA ASN A 42 4.56 -8.16 -0.69
C ASN A 42 4.45 -8.26 -2.22
N LEU A 43 4.34 -9.47 -2.73
CA LEU A 43 4.26 -9.70 -4.18
C LEU A 43 2.81 -9.61 -4.66
N CYS A 44 2.60 -8.92 -5.78
CA CYS A 44 1.32 -8.83 -6.46
C CYS A 44 1.47 -9.19 -7.93
N ARG A 45 0.64 -10.10 -8.44
CA ARG A 45 0.64 -10.46 -9.86
C ARG A 45 -0.38 -9.69 -10.69
N CYS A 46 -1.36 -9.05 -10.06
CA CYS A 46 -2.53 -8.52 -10.77
C CYS A 46 -2.47 -7.01 -11.00
N THR A 47 -2.08 -6.21 -10.01
CA THR A 47 -2.33 -4.76 -10.01
C THR A 47 -1.22 -3.92 -10.65
N GLY A 48 -0.01 -4.46 -10.81
CA GLY A 48 1.15 -3.68 -11.24
C GLY A 48 1.64 -2.67 -10.19
N TYR A 49 1.25 -2.82 -8.91
CA TYR A 49 1.71 -2.07 -7.73
C TYR A 49 1.30 -0.59 -7.63
N ASP A 50 1.23 0.17 -8.73
CA ASP A 50 1.02 1.63 -8.65
C ASP A 50 -0.27 2.03 -7.94
N LYS A 51 -1.38 1.30 -8.18
CA LYS A 51 -2.65 1.56 -7.48
C LYS A 51 -2.58 1.26 -5.98
N ILE A 52 -1.75 0.30 -5.57
CA ILE A 52 -1.50 0.00 -4.16
C ILE A 52 -0.74 1.15 -3.51
N VAL A 53 0.34 1.61 -4.15
CA VAL A 53 1.14 2.74 -3.66
C VAL A 53 0.29 4.01 -3.53
N ARG A 54 -0.54 4.33 -4.54
CA ARG A 54 -1.48 5.45 -4.48
C ARG A 54 -2.51 5.32 -3.36
N ALA A 55 -3.01 4.11 -3.10
CA ALA A 55 -3.94 3.89 -2.00
C ALA A 55 -3.31 4.12 -0.63
N ILE A 56 -2.01 3.82 -0.47
CA ILE A 56 -1.29 4.05 0.78
C ILE A 56 -0.99 5.54 0.94
N LEU A 57 -0.58 6.25 -0.12
CA LEU A 57 -0.42 7.71 -0.10
C LEU A 57 -1.75 8.45 0.18
N ALA A 58 -2.87 7.94 -0.31
CA ALA A 58 -4.18 8.52 0.01
C ALA A 58 -4.53 8.32 1.50
N ALA A 59 -4.23 7.14 2.05
CA ALA A 59 -4.42 6.85 3.46
C ALA A 59 -3.52 7.71 4.36
N GLU A 60 -2.25 7.90 3.97
CA GLU A 60 -1.28 8.79 4.62
C GLU A 60 -1.83 10.21 4.82
N LYS A 61 -2.47 10.77 3.79
CA LYS A 61 -3.08 12.12 3.86
C LYS A 61 -4.35 12.20 4.71
N SER A 62 -4.96 11.07 5.04
CA SER A 62 -6.27 11.00 5.70
C SER A 62 -6.17 10.55 7.17
N MET A 63 -4.95 10.34 7.68
CA MET A 63 -4.65 9.92 9.06
C MET A 63 -4.18 11.06 9.95
#